data_AF-A0A2A5P0E6-F1
#
_entry.id   AF-A0A2A5P0E6-F1
#
_cell.length_a   1.000
_cell.length_b   1.000
_cell.length_c   1.000
_cell.angle_alpha   90.00
_cell.angle_beta   90.00
_cell.angle_gamma   90.00
#
_symmetry.space_group_name_H-M   'P 1'
#
loop_
_entity.id
_entity.type
_entity.pdbx_description
1 polymer ?
#
loop_
_entity_poly.entity_id
_entity_poly.type
_entity_poly.pdbx_seq_one_letter_code
_entity_poly.pdbx_strand_id
1 'polypeptide(L)'
;MAEVVSTHVKVAYVAVFGAMAAVISLLKIEIPFPILVWLKFDFAEIPDLIAYLLGGLWVGVVTAFVHMLLLNIAAMHPVIGPVMKFLAVISMMVGISAWRKLKHNPGMLSSLAAMPEILRPFFGEIGSVEAAFMIALGLTGIYNALHTVLTIVISYKVFDVAVRYIRLPMASPRASGPR
;
A
#
# COMPACT_ATOMS: atom_id res chain seq x y z
N MET A 1 18.25 -3.55 4.92
CA MET A 1 18.30 -4.02 3.53
C MET A 1 17.89 -2.93 2.51
N ALA A 2 18.13 -1.64 2.79
CA ALA A 2 17.85 -0.55 1.84
C ALA A 2 19.12 0.18 1.36
N GLU A 3 20.29 -0.33 1.71
CA GLU A 3 21.56 0.28 1.33
C GLU A 3 22.14 -0.46 0.14
N VAL A 4 22.52 0.34 -0.87
CA VAL A 4 23.16 0.00 -2.15
C VAL A 4 22.25 -0.47 -3.29
N VAL A 5 21.09 0.18 -3.49
CA VAL A 5 20.43 0.20 -4.82
C VAL A 5 20.81 1.51 -5.51
N SER A 6 21.33 1.42 -6.74
CA SER A 6 21.73 2.59 -7.51
C SER A 6 20.53 3.49 -7.84
N THR A 7 20.77 4.80 -7.98
CA THR A 7 19.72 5.78 -8.30
C THR A 7 18.96 5.41 -9.57
N HIS A 8 19.66 4.91 -10.60
CA HIS A 8 19.03 4.48 -11.85
C HIS A 8 18.05 3.32 -11.65
N VAL A 9 18.39 2.34 -10.80
CA VAL A 9 17.49 1.22 -10.49
C VAL A 9 16.27 1.69 -9.69
N LYS A 10 16.44 2.65 -8.78
CA LYS A 10 15.31 3.27 -8.06
C LYS A 10 14.34 3.96 -9.02
N VAL A 11 14.85 4.70 -9.99
CA VAL A 11 14.02 5.33 -11.04
C VAL A 11 13.30 4.28 -11.88
N ALA A 12 13.99 3.19 -12.24
CA ALA A 12 13.37 2.08 -12.97
C ALA A 12 12.23 1.43 -12.16
N TYR A 13 12.40 1.21 -10.85
CA TYR A 13 11.32 0.73 -10.00
C TYR A 13 10.13 1.67 -9.99
N VAL A 14 10.33 2.97 -9.77
CA VAL A 14 9.25 3.96 -9.81
C VAL A 14 8.47 3.89 -11.12
N ALA A 15 9.18 3.87 -12.26
CA ALA A 15 8.55 3.85 -13.58
C ALA A 15 7.74 2.57 -13.81
N VAL A 16 8.35 1.40 -13.56
CA VAL A 16 7.72 0.10 -13.83
C VAL A 16 6.55 -0.17 -12.90
N PHE A 17 6.76 -0.02 -11.59
CA PHE A 17 5.70 -0.29 -10.61
C PHE A 17 4.58 0.76 -10.66
N GLY A 18 4.90 2.04 -10.91
CA GLY A 18 3.89 3.09 -11.04
C GLY A 18 3.02 2.91 -12.29
N ALA A 19 3.62 2.51 -13.41
CA ALA A 19 2.87 2.18 -14.63
C ALA A 19 2.01 0.91 -14.42
N MET A 20 2.55 -0.12 -13.77
CA MET A 20 1.80 -1.35 -13.46
C MET A 20 0.61 -1.07 -12.54
N ALA A 21 0.80 -0.25 -11.50
CA ALA A 21 -0.27 0.18 -10.60
C ALA A 21 -1.37 0.94 -11.37
N ALA A 22 -0.99 1.87 -12.24
CA ALA A 22 -1.94 2.60 -13.07
C ALA A 22 -2.73 1.66 -13.99
N VAL A 23 -2.08 0.69 -14.66
CA VAL A 23 -2.76 -0.29 -15.51
C VAL A 23 -3.78 -1.11 -14.70
N ILE A 24 -3.41 -1.62 -13.53
CA ILE A 24 -4.31 -2.41 -12.67
C ILE A 24 -5.54 -1.58 -12.26
N SER A 25 -5.33 -0.34 -11.81
CA SER A 25 -6.41 0.59 -11.46
C SER A 25 -7.33 0.88 -12.66
N LEU A 26 -6.77 1.06 -13.87
CA LEU A 26 -7.53 1.34 -15.08
C LEU A 26 -8.32 0.13 -15.60
N LEU A 27 -7.84 -1.08 -15.33
CA LEU A 27 -8.58 -2.32 -15.60
C LEU A 27 -9.80 -2.50 -14.68
N LYS A 28 -9.95 -1.65 -13.65
CA LYS A 28 -11.05 -1.72 -12.67
C LYS A 28 -11.18 -3.11 -12.04
N ILE A 29 -10.04 -3.74 -11.73
CA ILE A 29 -10.00 -4.97 -10.96
C ILE A 29 -10.19 -4.58 -9.49
N GLU A 30 -11.43 -4.24 -9.16
CA GLU A 30 -11.81 -3.68 -7.87
C GLU A 30 -13.03 -4.40 -7.29
N ILE A 31 -13.04 -4.60 -5.98
CA ILE A 31 -14.17 -5.22 -5.25
C ILE A 31 -14.83 -4.15 -4.40
N PRO A 32 -16.13 -3.81 -4.60
CA PRO A 32 -16.79 -2.78 -3.81
C PRO A 32 -16.99 -3.24 -2.36
N PHE A 33 -16.84 -2.33 -1.41
CA PHE A 33 -17.16 -2.60 -0.01
C PHE A 33 -18.68 -2.64 0.17
N PRO A 34 -19.26 -3.69 0.80
CA PRO A 34 -20.72 -3.92 0.80
C PRO A 34 -21.57 -2.77 1.37
N ILE A 35 -21.05 -2.02 2.35
CA ILE A 35 -21.82 -0.98 3.06
C ILE A 35 -21.57 0.41 2.47
N LEU A 36 -20.31 0.72 2.14
CA LEU A 36 -19.91 2.00 1.54
C LEU A 36 -19.44 1.73 0.11
N VAL A 37 -20.38 1.67 -0.84
CA VAL A 37 -20.12 1.23 -2.22
C VAL A 37 -19.15 2.12 -3.01
N TRP A 38 -18.86 3.33 -2.52
CA TRP A 38 -17.84 4.20 -3.07
C TRP A 38 -16.41 3.82 -2.64
N LEU A 39 -16.26 3.02 -1.58
CA LEU A 39 -14.99 2.40 -1.19
C LEU A 39 -14.82 1.09 -1.94
N LYS A 40 -13.68 0.92 -2.58
CA LYS A 40 -13.41 -0.23 -3.46
C LYS A 40 -12.01 -0.76 -3.23
N PHE A 41 -11.91 -2.04 -2.91
CA PHE A 41 -10.64 -2.73 -2.78
C PHE A 41 -10.00 -2.85 -4.16
N ASP A 42 -8.98 -2.04 -4.41
CA ASP A 42 -8.17 -2.09 -5.62
C ASP A 42 -6.82 -2.77 -5.33
N PHE A 43 -6.38 -3.64 -6.24
CA PHE A 43 -5.11 -4.35 -6.14
C PHE A 43 -3.91 -3.51 -6.64
N ALA A 44 -4.13 -2.32 -7.17
CA ALA A 44 -3.07 -1.43 -7.66
C ALA A 44 -2.09 -0.97 -6.57
N GLU A 45 -2.45 -1.05 -5.29
CA GLU A 45 -1.55 -0.76 -4.17
C GLU A 45 -0.47 -1.83 -3.98
N ILE A 46 -0.66 -3.03 -4.54
CA ILE A 46 0.31 -4.12 -4.43
C ILE A 46 1.64 -3.75 -5.10
N PRO A 47 1.66 -3.30 -6.38
CA PRO A 47 2.85 -2.75 -7.03
C PRO A 47 3.51 -1.60 -6.26
N ASP A 48 2.72 -0.66 -5.74
CA ASP A 48 3.23 0.49 -4.98
C ASP A 48 3.97 0.02 -3.72
N LEU A 49 3.38 -0.95 -3.01
CA LEU A 49 3.99 -1.52 -1.82
C LEU A 49 5.21 -2.40 -2.15
N ILE A 50 5.24 -3.09 -3.29
CA ILE A 50 6.44 -3.83 -3.74
C ILE A 50 7.59 -2.85 -4.02
N ALA A 51 7.32 -1.72 -4.67
CA ALA A 51 8.32 -0.67 -4.90
C ALA A 51 8.87 -0.10 -3.58
N TYR A 52 8.00 0.09 -2.59
CA TYR A 52 8.38 0.43 -1.21
C TYR A 52 9.29 -0.64 -0.57
N LEU A 53 8.98 -1.92 -0.73
CA LEU A 53 9.78 -3.02 -0.17
C LEU A 53 11.16 -3.14 -0.82
N LEU A 54 11.27 -2.89 -2.13
CA LEU A 54 12.52 -2.96 -2.88
C LEU A 54 13.42 -1.73 -2.68
N GLY A 55 12.84 -0.54 -2.70
CA GLY A 55 13.58 0.74 -2.74
C GLY A 55 13.48 1.60 -1.48
N GLY A 56 12.65 1.20 -0.51
CA GLY A 56 12.38 1.94 0.72
C GLY A 56 11.27 2.99 0.60
N LEU A 57 11.08 3.77 1.67
CA LEU A 57 9.96 4.72 1.81
C LEU A 57 9.87 5.71 0.64
N TRP A 58 10.98 6.33 0.25
CA TRP A 58 11.00 7.32 -0.82
C TRP A 58 10.62 6.74 -2.18
N VAL A 59 11.08 5.53 -2.50
CA VAL A 59 10.73 4.88 -3.77
C VAL A 59 9.24 4.54 -3.79
N GLY A 60 8.70 4.03 -2.69
CA GLY A 60 7.26 3.77 -2.57
C GLY A 60 6.40 5.02 -2.74
N VAL A 61 6.73 6.10 -2.02
CA VAL A 61 5.96 7.36 -2.07
C VAL A 61 6.00 7.97 -3.48
N VAL A 62 7.17 8.01 -4.12
CA VAL A 62 7.28 8.54 -5.49
C VAL A 62 6.53 7.65 -6.49
N THR A 63 6.56 6.33 -6.31
CA THR A 63 5.77 5.39 -7.14
C THR A 63 4.27 5.67 -7.02
N ALA A 64 3.76 5.77 -5.79
CA ALA A 64 2.36 6.09 -5.53
C ALA A 64 1.97 7.47 -6.06
N PHE A 65 2.88 8.45 -6.03
CA PHE A 65 2.66 9.77 -6.61
C PHE A 65 2.55 9.70 -8.14
N VAL A 66 3.44 8.96 -8.82
CA VAL A 66 3.34 8.73 -10.27
C VAL A 66 2.04 8.02 -10.62
N HIS A 67 1.67 6.98 -9.88
CA HIS A 67 0.39 6.28 -10.03
C HIS A 67 -0.81 7.24 -9.89
N MET A 68 -0.81 8.11 -8.87
CA MET A 68 -1.84 9.14 -8.69
C MET A 68 -1.92 10.09 -9.90
N LEU A 69 -0.80 10.56 -10.43
CA LEU A 69 -0.77 11.44 -11.60
C LEU A 69 -1.34 10.73 -12.83
N LEU A 70 -0.95 9.48 -13.07
CA LEU A 70 -1.45 8.70 -14.21
C LEU A 70 -2.96 8.50 -14.15
N LEU A 71 -3.53 8.25 -12.97
CA LEU A 71 -4.99 8.17 -12.79
C LEU A 71 -5.71 9.49 -13.01
N ASN A 72 -5.12 10.61 -12.58
CA ASN A 72 -5.69 11.93 -12.84
C ASN A 72 -5.70 12.27 -14.33
N ILE A 73 -4.64 11.89 -15.06
CA ILE A 73 -4.54 12.12 -16.51
C ILE A 73 -5.54 11.25 -17.28
N ALA A 74 -5.68 9.99 -16.89
CA ALA A 74 -6.49 9.01 -17.61
C ALA A 74 -8.00 9.20 -17.41
N ALA A 75 -8.42 10.00 -16.44
CA ALA A 75 -9.81 10.05 -16.03
C ALA A 75 -10.45 11.42 -16.30
N MET A 76 -11.72 11.38 -16.71
CA MET A 76 -12.45 12.55 -17.21
C MET A 76 -12.66 13.62 -16.11
N HIS A 77 -12.93 13.22 -14.85
CA HIS A 77 -13.04 14.12 -13.69
C HIS A 77 -12.77 13.49 -12.29
N PRO A 78 -11.56 13.00 -11.91
CA PRO A 78 -11.35 12.62 -10.51
C PRO A 78 -10.03 13.15 -9.95
N VAL A 79 -10.10 14.30 -9.28
CA VAL A 79 -9.04 14.76 -8.39
C VAL A 79 -9.14 14.03 -7.04
N ILE A 80 -10.36 13.90 -6.51
CA ILE A 80 -10.58 13.41 -5.14
C ILE A 80 -10.22 11.92 -5.00
N GLY A 81 -10.70 11.04 -5.88
CA GLY A 81 -10.48 9.60 -5.77
C GLY A 81 -8.99 9.20 -5.76
N PRO A 82 -8.21 9.56 -6.78
CA PRO A 82 -6.76 9.30 -6.82
C PRO A 82 -6.00 9.93 -5.64
N VAL A 83 -6.33 11.15 -5.23
CA VAL A 83 -5.69 11.80 -4.07
C VAL A 83 -5.99 11.04 -2.78
N MET A 84 -7.23 10.61 -2.56
CA MET A 84 -7.60 9.84 -1.37
C MET A 84 -6.88 8.48 -1.33
N LYS A 85 -6.76 7.80 -2.48
CA LYS A 85 -5.96 6.56 -2.58
C LYS A 85 -4.49 6.83 -2.26
N PHE A 86 -3.91 7.88 -2.84
CA PHE A 86 -2.52 8.27 -2.57
C PHE A 86 -2.27 8.53 -1.08
N LEU A 87 -3.15 9.27 -0.41
CA LEU A 87 -3.07 9.53 1.02
C LEU A 87 -3.18 8.26 1.87
N ALA A 88 -4.07 7.34 1.50
CA ALA A 88 -4.21 6.04 2.16
C ALA A 88 -2.91 5.22 2.05
N VAL A 89 -2.33 5.15 0.85
CA VAL A 89 -1.08 4.42 0.59
C VAL A 89 0.11 5.03 1.33
N ILE A 90 0.25 6.37 1.34
CA ILE A 90 1.31 7.02 2.13
C ILE A 90 1.14 6.72 3.61
N SER A 91 -0.09 6.86 4.14
CA SER A 91 -0.38 6.59 5.54
C SER A 91 0.01 5.16 5.93
N MET A 92 -0.32 4.18 5.07
CA MET A 92 0.13 2.79 5.22
C MET A 92 1.66 2.68 5.21
N MET A 93 2.35 3.22 4.21
CA MET A 93 3.82 3.10 4.11
C MET A 93 4.55 3.79 5.27
N VAL A 94 4.05 4.92 5.75
CA VAL A 94 4.55 5.62 6.94
C VAL A 94 4.30 4.77 8.18
N GLY A 95 3.10 4.23 8.34
CA GLY A 95 2.74 3.32 9.45
C GLY A 95 3.65 2.09 9.52
N ILE A 96 3.90 1.43 8.39
CA ILE A 96 4.83 0.31 8.31
C ILE A 96 6.27 0.75 8.64
N SER A 97 6.70 1.90 8.14
CA SER A 97 8.06 2.42 8.39
C SER A 97 8.26 2.80 9.86
N ALA A 98 7.26 3.42 10.48
CA ALA A 98 7.25 3.74 11.90
C ALA A 98 7.27 2.45 12.74
N TRP A 99 6.41 1.48 12.42
CA TRP A 99 6.38 0.16 13.08
C TRP A 99 7.75 -0.53 13.05
N ARG A 100 8.42 -0.55 11.90
CA ARG A 100 9.75 -1.18 11.76
C ARG A 100 10.84 -0.48 12.58
N LYS A 101 10.77 0.86 12.68
CA LYS A 101 11.73 1.65 13.47
C LYS A 101 11.50 1.51 14.97
N LEU A 102 10.25 1.34 15.39
CA LEU A 102 9.83 1.37 16.79
C LEU A 102 9.86 -0.01 17.48
N LYS A 103 10.79 -0.89 17.09
CA LYS A 103 10.93 -2.27 17.58
C LYS A 103 10.78 -2.34 19.12
N HIS A 104 9.76 -3.07 19.60
CA HIS A 104 9.41 -3.33 21.01
C HIS A 104 8.87 -2.15 21.85
N ASN A 105 7.69 -1.61 21.52
CA ASN A 105 6.87 -0.95 22.53
C ASN A 105 5.47 -1.59 22.62
N PRO A 106 5.18 -2.39 23.67
CA PRO A 106 3.87 -3.07 23.82
C PRO A 106 2.69 -2.09 23.88
N GLY A 107 2.96 -0.80 24.18
CA GLY A 107 1.97 0.28 24.20
C GLY A 107 1.19 0.46 22.90
N MET A 108 1.81 0.21 21.74
CA MET A 108 1.11 0.39 20.45
C MET A 108 0.21 -0.80 20.10
N LEU A 109 0.55 -2.00 20.59
CA LEU A 109 -0.34 -3.15 20.51
C LEU A 109 -1.59 -2.93 21.38
N SER A 110 -1.44 -2.31 22.55
CA SER A 110 -2.57 -1.88 23.37
C SER A 110 -3.37 -0.74 22.74
N SER A 111 -2.77 0.16 21.98
CA SER A 111 -3.51 1.18 21.20
C SER A 111 -4.37 0.56 20.10
N LEU A 112 -3.87 -0.50 19.44
CA LEU A 112 -4.62 -1.26 18.45
C LEU A 112 -5.72 -2.11 19.11
N ALA A 113 -5.42 -2.72 20.26
CA ALA A 113 -6.39 -3.48 21.05
C ALA A 113 -7.50 -2.60 21.66
N ALA A 114 -7.24 -1.30 21.85
CA ALA A 114 -8.22 -0.32 22.30
C ALA A 114 -9.10 0.22 21.16
N MET A 115 -8.83 -0.11 19.89
CA MET A 115 -9.65 0.38 18.77
C MET A 115 -11.15 0.05 18.90
N PRO A 116 -11.58 -1.13 19.37
CA PRO A 116 -13.01 -1.41 19.56
C PRO A 116 -13.68 -0.46 20.56
N GLU A 117 -13.00 -0.12 21.64
CA GLU A 117 -13.47 0.84 22.66
C GLU A 117 -13.52 2.27 22.10
N ILE A 118 -12.48 2.67 21.34
CA ILE A 118 -12.43 3.98 20.66
C ILE A 118 -13.59 4.11 19.66
N LEU A 119 -13.93 3.03 18.95
CA LEU A 119 -14.99 3.05 17.93
C LEU A 119 -16.40 2.91 18.51
N ARG A 120 -16.55 2.48 19.77
CA ARG A 120 -17.85 2.24 20.42
C ARG A 120 -18.81 3.45 20.41
N PRO A 121 -18.36 4.71 20.67
CA PRO A 121 -19.23 5.88 20.60
C PRO A 121 -19.74 6.20 19.18
N PHE A 122 -19.07 5.70 18.15
CA PHE A 122 -19.42 5.97 16.74
C PHE A 122 -20.62 5.14 16.26
N PHE A 123 -21.05 4.14 17.04
CA PHE A 123 -22.16 3.24 16.71
C PHE A 123 -23.43 3.50 17.55
N GLY A 124 -23.49 4.63 18.28
CA GLY A 124 -24.63 5.02 19.14
C GLY A 124 -25.72 5.82 18.42
N GLU A 125 -26.97 5.66 18.90
CA GLU A 125 -28.26 6.22 18.44
C GLU A 125 -28.38 6.55 16.94
N ILE A 126 -28.92 5.56 16.22
CA ILE A 126 -29.20 5.61 14.79
C ILE A 126 -30.35 6.60 14.54
N GLY A 127 -30.06 7.77 13.97
CA GLY A 127 -31.10 8.72 13.56
C GLY A 127 -30.66 10.15 13.23
N SER A 128 -29.47 10.58 13.67
CA SER A 128 -28.95 11.94 13.41
C SER A 128 -27.91 11.99 12.28
N VAL A 129 -27.70 13.18 11.69
CA VAL A 129 -26.68 13.41 10.66
C VAL A 129 -25.29 13.15 11.22
N GLU A 130 -25.08 13.50 12.49
CA GLU A 130 -23.86 13.27 13.24
C GLU A 130 -23.59 11.76 13.39
N ALA A 131 -24.60 10.97 13.75
CA ALA A 131 -24.47 9.52 13.85
C ALA A 131 -24.13 8.90 12.49
N ALA A 132 -24.79 9.33 11.42
CA ALA A 132 -24.50 8.84 10.06
C ALA A 132 -23.06 9.16 9.62
N PHE A 133 -22.58 10.37 9.92
CA PHE A 133 -21.20 10.76 9.65
C PHE A 133 -20.19 9.92 10.43
N MET A 134 -20.45 9.69 11.72
CA MET A 134 -19.59 8.89 12.59
C MET A 134 -19.54 7.43 12.16
N ILE A 135 -20.68 6.85 11.77
CA ILE A 135 -20.76 5.50 11.19
C ILE A 135 -19.95 5.44 9.89
N ALA A 136 -20.08 6.42 9.00
CA ALA A 136 -19.32 6.46 7.75
C ALA A 136 -17.80 6.52 7.99
N LEU A 137 -17.34 7.34 8.94
CA LEU A 137 -15.92 7.40 9.34
C LEU A 137 -15.44 6.07 9.95
N GLY A 138 -16.23 5.47 10.85
CA GLY A 138 -15.90 4.18 11.46
C GLY A 138 -15.77 3.06 10.44
N LEU A 139 -16.74 2.97 9.51
CA LEU A 139 -16.71 2.02 8.41
C LEU A 139 -15.55 2.28 7.43
N THR A 140 -15.21 3.53 7.16
CA THR A 140 -14.04 3.90 6.35
C THR A 140 -12.74 3.47 7.04
N GLY A 141 -12.64 3.65 8.36
CA GLY A 141 -11.53 3.17 9.16
C GLY A 141 -11.36 1.65 9.10
N ILE A 142 -12.48 0.91 9.28
CA ILE A 142 -12.50 -0.56 9.15
C ILE A 142 -12.07 -1.00 7.75
N TYR A 143 -12.63 -0.37 6.72
CA TYR A 143 -12.26 -0.63 5.33
C TYR A 143 -10.76 -0.44 5.11
N ASN A 144 -10.19 0.70 5.53
CA ASN A 144 -8.76 0.98 5.35
C ASN A 144 -7.87 0.00 6.13
N ALA A 145 -8.29 -0.44 7.32
CA ALA A 145 -7.56 -1.43 8.10
C ALA A 145 -7.54 -2.80 7.39
N LEU A 146 -8.69 -3.27 6.92
CA LEU A 146 -8.80 -4.52 6.15
C LEU A 146 -8.00 -4.43 4.85
N HIS A 147 -8.13 -3.33 4.12
CA HIS A 147 -7.42 -3.08 2.88
C HIS A 147 -5.91 -3.09 3.11
N THR A 148 -5.43 -2.38 4.13
CA THR A 148 -4.02 -2.36 4.53
C THR A 148 -3.49 -3.76 4.82
N VAL A 149 -4.20 -4.55 5.64
CA VAL A 149 -3.77 -5.92 5.98
C VAL A 149 -3.70 -6.79 4.72
N LEU A 150 -4.72 -6.72 3.87
CA LEU A 150 -4.78 -7.48 2.62
C LEU A 150 -3.60 -7.12 1.70
N THR A 151 -3.41 -5.84 1.42
CA THR A 151 -2.34 -5.32 0.56
C THR A 151 -0.97 -5.72 1.11
N ILE A 152 -0.73 -5.54 2.42
CA ILE A 152 0.52 -5.95 3.06
C ILE A 152 0.79 -7.44 2.88
N VAL A 153 -0.17 -8.31 3.22
CA VAL A 153 0.00 -9.75 3.17
C VAL A 153 0.28 -10.23 1.74
N ILE A 154 -0.49 -9.73 0.76
CA ILE A 154 -0.33 -10.14 -0.63
C ILE A 154 1.01 -9.61 -1.17
N SER A 155 1.32 -8.33 -0.97
CA SER A 155 2.58 -7.74 -1.45
C SER A 155 3.80 -8.44 -0.87
N TYR A 156 3.79 -8.81 0.41
CA TYR A 156 4.91 -9.57 1.00
C TYR A 156 5.07 -10.95 0.37
N LYS A 157 3.97 -11.68 0.13
CA LYS A 157 4.02 -12.99 -0.54
C LYS A 157 4.58 -12.86 -1.95
N VAL A 158 4.10 -11.88 -2.72
CA VAL A 158 4.59 -11.62 -4.08
C VAL A 158 6.06 -11.18 -4.06
N PHE A 159 6.43 -10.28 -3.15
CA PHE A 159 7.79 -9.80 -2.99
C PHE A 159 8.76 -10.93 -2.64
N ASP A 160 8.41 -11.80 -1.69
CA ASP A 160 9.26 -12.92 -1.28
C ASP A 160 9.53 -13.88 -2.44
N VAL A 161 8.52 -14.14 -3.26
CA VAL A 161 8.67 -14.92 -4.50
C VAL A 161 9.54 -14.17 -5.51
N ALA A 162 9.24 -12.90 -5.80
CA ALA A 162 9.96 -12.11 -6.81
C ALA A 162 11.45 -11.94 -6.49
N VAL A 163 11.80 -11.69 -5.23
CA VAL A 163 13.20 -11.53 -4.80
C VAL A 163 14.01 -12.82 -4.98
N ARG A 164 13.40 -13.99 -4.84
CA ARG A 164 14.08 -15.28 -5.10
C ARG A 164 14.53 -15.40 -6.56
N TYR A 165 13.75 -14.86 -7.50
CA TYR A 165 14.10 -14.87 -8.93
C TYR A 165 15.07 -13.75 -9.32
N ILE A 166 14.90 -12.56 -8.75
CA ILE A 166 15.78 -11.41 -9.02
C ILE A 166 17.20 -11.65 -8.47
N ARG A 167 17.35 -12.50 -7.44
CA ARG A 167 18.65 -12.87 -6.85
C ARG A 167 19.27 -14.16 -7.39
N LEU A 168 18.75 -14.78 -8.46
CA LEU A 168 19.47 -15.92 -9.06
C LEU A 168 20.86 -15.47 -9.57
N PRO A 169 21.92 -16.26 -9.34
CA PRO A 169 23.29 -15.81 -9.52
C PRO A 169 23.63 -15.69 -11.00
N MET A 170 24.00 -14.49 -11.44
CA MET A 170 24.93 -14.29 -12.55
C MET A 170 26.35 -14.70 -12.12
N ALA A 171 26.50 -15.98 -11.79
CA ALA A 171 27.77 -16.65 -11.69
C ALA A 171 27.56 -18.06 -12.22
N SER A 172 27.67 -18.22 -13.54
CA SER A 172 28.20 -19.46 -14.07
C SER A 172 29.56 -19.65 -13.40
N PRO A 173 29.80 -20.75 -12.67
CA PRO A 173 31.17 -21.15 -12.40
C PRO A 173 31.76 -21.42 -13.78
N ARG A 174 32.59 -20.50 -14.29
CA ARG A 174 33.60 -20.91 -15.27
C ARG A 174 34.35 -22.03 -14.59
N ALA A 175 34.15 -23.25 -15.07
CA ALA A 175 35.05 -24.36 -14.81
C ALA A 175 36.39 -24.03 -15.49
N SER A 176 37.15 -23.11 -14.90
CA SER A 176 38.59 -23.04 -15.09
C SER A 176 39.20 -24.06 -14.12
N GLY A 177 39.23 -25.32 -14.57
CA GLY A 177 40.12 -26.32 -13.99
C GLY A 177 41.57 -25.96 -14.32
N PRO A 178 42.53 -26.14 -13.40
CA PRO A 178 43.92 -25.74 -13.62
C PRO A 178 44.66 -26.73 -14.52
N ARG A 179 45.40 -26.15 -15.49
CA ARG A 179 46.56 -26.61 -16.27
C ARG A 179 46.57 -28.06 -16.78
#